data_AF-A0AAD2FH29-F1
#
_entry.id   AF-A0AAD2FH29-F1
#
_cell.length_a   1.000
_cell.length_b   1.000
_cell.length_c   1.000
_cell.angle_alpha   90.00
_cell.angle_beta   90.00
_cell.angle_gamma   90.00
#
_symmetry.space_group_name_H-M   'P 1'
#
loop_
_entity.id
_entity.type
_entity.pdbx_description
1 polymer ?
#
loop_
_entity_poly.entity_id
_entity_poly.type
_entity_poly.pdbx_seq_one_letter_code
_entity_poly.pdbx_strand_id
1 'polypeptide(L)'
;MGCNASKQEGNVSRSAPGGGSKAKGGKAKAGKSKSKGFASATSAPVPDGGACYLVYEPDSSGRLVEHYSKTAIEGAIGRWTPGKDKKIAGFKFTQNHGKVILIGNCSGGVAGRKAYCAGWNQFVKSAKLNKGEIMFWEPLEGVKGLPVDVWLYTDDNRPGFQSMKLETGVAVTLDKMQGVATLPKDSDFYEGVQIDLFKWLDDGNSKGASIKF
;
A
#
# COMPACT_ATOMS: atom_id res chain seq x y z
N MET A 1 -28.11 -3.61 59.62
CA MET A 1 -28.32 -4.86 60.38
C MET A 1 -28.08 -6.01 59.43
N GLY A 2 -27.09 -6.86 59.72
CA GLY A 2 -26.69 -7.97 58.85
C GLY A 2 -25.18 -8.25 58.92
N CYS A 3 -24.72 -8.75 60.07
CA CYS A 3 -23.45 -9.46 60.26
C CYS A 3 -23.43 -10.76 59.40
N ASN A 4 -22.36 -11.52 59.13
CA ASN A 4 -20.98 -11.60 59.63
C ASN A 4 -20.14 -12.54 58.72
N ALA A 5 -18.82 -12.29 58.73
CA ALA A 5 -17.64 -13.18 58.72
C ALA A 5 -17.76 -14.66 58.25
N SER A 6 -16.86 -15.19 57.39
CA SER A 6 -15.55 -15.85 57.71
C SER A 6 -15.44 -17.12 56.79
N LYS A 7 -14.32 -17.77 56.43
CA LYS A 7 -12.90 -17.81 56.83
C LYS A 7 -12.14 -18.76 55.86
N GLN A 8 -10.82 -18.56 55.71
CA GLN A 8 -9.70 -19.54 55.60
C GLN A 8 -9.71 -20.63 54.49
N GLU A 9 -8.60 -21.26 54.07
CA GLU A 9 -7.15 -21.08 53.98
C GLU A 9 -6.70 -22.30 53.15
N GLY A 10 -5.62 -22.22 52.34
CA GLY A 10 -5.13 -23.39 51.61
C GLY A 10 -3.82 -23.13 50.87
N ASN A 11 -2.72 -23.12 51.63
CA ASN A 11 -1.34 -23.05 51.16
C ASN A 11 -0.72 -24.45 51.24
N VAL A 12 -0.21 -25.02 50.13
CA VAL A 12 0.89 -26.00 50.18
C VAL A 12 1.80 -25.86 48.94
N SER A 13 3.07 -25.62 49.28
CA SER A 13 4.32 -25.55 48.52
C SER A 13 4.79 -26.85 47.84
N ARG A 14 5.60 -26.77 46.75
CA ARG A 14 7.04 -27.20 46.70
C ARG A 14 7.61 -27.47 45.28
N SER A 15 8.81 -26.90 45.07
CA SER A 15 10.03 -27.44 44.40
C SER A 15 10.16 -27.55 42.86
N ALA A 16 11.22 -26.89 42.37
CA ALA A 16 11.89 -26.97 41.05
C ALA A 16 12.80 -28.23 40.93
N PRO A 17 13.82 -28.36 40.01
CA PRO A 17 14.14 -27.70 38.73
C PRO A 17 14.56 -28.68 37.58
N GLY A 18 14.83 -28.17 36.38
CA GLY A 18 15.89 -28.71 35.51
C GLY A 18 15.46 -29.42 34.21
N GLY A 19 16.04 -28.99 33.08
CA GLY A 19 15.91 -29.69 31.80
C GLY A 19 16.23 -28.82 30.60
N GLY A 20 17.51 -28.45 30.42
CA GLY A 20 17.96 -27.73 29.25
C GLY A 20 17.86 -28.58 27.97
N SER A 21 17.39 -27.98 26.88
CA SER A 21 17.64 -28.46 25.52
C SER A 21 17.88 -27.28 24.61
N LYS A 22 19.16 -27.05 24.31
CA LYS A 22 19.64 -26.14 23.26
C LYS A 22 19.38 -26.78 21.90
N ALA A 23 18.23 -26.48 21.28
CA ALA A 23 18.04 -26.70 19.86
C ALA A 23 18.67 -25.52 19.08
N LYS A 24 19.72 -25.82 18.33
CA LYS A 24 20.39 -24.89 17.40
C LYS A 24 19.43 -24.55 16.25
N GLY A 25 18.65 -23.49 16.40
CA GLY A 25 17.91 -22.86 15.31
C GLY A 25 18.87 -22.11 14.40
N GLY A 26 19.21 -22.72 13.26
CA GLY A 26 19.92 -22.04 12.18
C GLY A 26 19.10 -20.84 11.70
N LYS A 27 19.61 -19.63 11.95
CA LYS A 27 19.11 -18.41 11.30
C LYS A 27 19.41 -18.50 9.81
N ALA A 28 18.49 -19.08 9.04
CA ALA A 28 18.42 -18.85 7.61
C ALA A 28 18.11 -17.36 7.40
N LYS A 29 19.16 -16.57 7.15
CA LYS A 29 18.98 -15.21 6.64
C LYS A 29 18.31 -15.34 5.28
N ALA A 30 17.00 -15.12 5.23
CA ALA A 30 16.29 -14.91 3.98
C ALA A 30 16.91 -13.68 3.30
N GLY A 31 17.76 -13.94 2.32
CA GLY A 31 18.34 -12.89 1.49
C GLY A 31 17.23 -12.21 0.72
N LYS A 32 16.76 -11.05 1.20
CA LYS A 32 16.03 -10.10 0.36
C LYS A 32 17.00 -9.67 -0.74
N SER A 33 16.92 -10.31 -1.91
CA SER A 33 17.44 -9.77 -3.16
C SER A 33 16.71 -8.45 -3.39
N LYS A 34 17.29 -7.33 -2.96
CA LYS A 34 16.81 -5.99 -3.30
C LYS A 34 16.95 -5.84 -4.82
N SER A 35 15.88 -6.05 -5.55
CA SER A 35 15.80 -5.57 -6.92
C SER A 35 16.05 -4.05 -6.88
N LYS A 36 17.00 -3.56 -7.68
CA LYS A 36 17.18 -2.11 -7.82
C LYS A 36 15.91 -1.56 -8.46
N GLY A 37 15.15 -0.76 -7.70
CA GLY A 37 13.99 -0.04 -8.23
C GLY A 37 14.40 1.05 -9.24
N PHE A 38 13.43 1.53 -10.01
CA PHE A 38 13.60 2.64 -10.95
C PHE A 38 13.48 3.99 -10.25
N ALA A 39 14.40 4.92 -10.52
CA ALA A 39 14.42 6.23 -9.85
C ALA A 39 13.19 7.09 -10.17
N SER A 40 12.60 6.92 -11.36
CA SER A 40 11.44 7.67 -11.83
C SER A 40 10.63 6.90 -12.87
N ALA A 41 9.43 7.38 -13.18
CA ALA A 41 8.59 6.85 -14.25
C ALA A 41 9.27 6.86 -15.63
N THR A 42 10.14 7.84 -15.90
CA THR A 42 10.88 7.96 -17.18
C THR A 42 12.03 6.98 -17.30
N SER A 43 12.58 6.50 -16.17
CA SER A 43 13.63 5.49 -16.16
C SER A 43 13.11 4.05 -16.27
N ALA A 44 11.82 3.84 -16.02
CA ALA A 44 11.21 2.52 -16.08
C ALA A 44 10.74 2.20 -17.52
N PRO A 45 11.08 1.01 -18.06
CA PRO A 45 10.68 0.64 -19.42
C PRO A 45 9.16 0.58 -19.51
N VAL A 46 8.61 1.10 -20.61
CA VAL A 46 7.17 1.07 -20.90
C VAL A 46 6.88 -0.18 -21.73
N PRO A 47 5.95 -1.05 -21.32
CA PRO A 47 5.56 -2.19 -22.14
C PRO A 47 4.94 -1.76 -23.47
N ASP A 48 5.08 -2.57 -24.52
CA ASP A 48 4.51 -2.29 -25.86
C ASP A 48 2.99 -2.06 -25.84
N GLY A 49 2.29 -2.68 -24.88
CA GLY A 49 0.86 -2.51 -24.64
C GLY A 49 0.47 -1.17 -24.00
N GLY A 50 1.44 -0.34 -23.64
CA GLY A 50 1.28 0.89 -22.86
C GLY A 50 1.11 0.64 -21.36
N ALA A 51 0.99 1.74 -20.62
CA ALA A 51 0.78 1.77 -19.18
C ALA A 51 -0.22 2.86 -18.79
N CYS A 52 -0.68 2.82 -17.55
CA CYS A 52 -1.45 3.89 -16.94
C CYS A 52 -0.60 4.55 -15.85
N TYR A 53 -0.52 5.87 -15.88
CA TYR A 53 0.28 6.65 -14.95
C TYR A 53 -0.64 7.44 -14.02
N LEU A 54 -0.29 7.52 -12.75
CA LEU A 54 -0.94 8.42 -11.81
C LEU A 54 -0.20 9.75 -11.82
N VAL A 55 -0.92 10.81 -12.15
CA VAL A 55 -0.39 12.17 -12.21
C VAL A 55 -1.21 13.06 -11.28
N TYR A 56 -0.53 13.86 -10.47
CA TYR A 56 -1.17 14.94 -9.74
C TYR A 56 -1.15 16.20 -10.59
N GLU A 57 -2.32 16.73 -10.89
CA GLU A 57 -2.47 18.01 -11.57
C GLU A 57 -2.86 19.06 -10.52
N PRO A 58 -2.02 20.05 -10.21
CA PRO A 58 -2.27 21.02 -9.14
C PRO A 58 -3.37 22.04 -9.48
N ASP A 59 -3.77 22.13 -10.74
CA ASP A 59 -4.78 23.06 -11.20
C ASP A 59 -6.18 22.72 -10.64
N SER A 60 -7.07 23.71 -10.61
CA SER A 60 -8.47 23.53 -10.20
C SER A 60 -8.64 22.81 -8.85
N SER A 61 -7.96 23.29 -7.81
CA SER A 61 -7.91 22.74 -6.44
C SER A 61 -7.21 21.38 -6.29
N GLY A 62 -6.43 20.96 -7.28
CA GLY A 62 -5.64 19.75 -7.24
C GLY A 62 -6.47 18.50 -7.51
N ARG A 63 -6.03 17.67 -8.45
CA ARG A 63 -6.70 16.41 -8.81
C ARG A 63 -5.69 15.31 -9.11
N LEU A 64 -6.11 14.07 -8.86
CA LEU A 64 -5.39 12.88 -9.29
C LEU A 64 -6.01 12.33 -10.57
N VAL A 65 -5.16 12.08 -11.56
CA VAL A 65 -5.56 11.70 -12.91
C VAL A 65 -4.81 10.43 -13.30
N GLU A 66 -5.57 9.46 -13.81
CA GLU A 66 -5.01 8.37 -14.62
C GLU A 66 -4.71 8.89 -16.02
N HIS A 67 -3.47 8.75 -16.45
CA HIS A 67 -3.03 9.10 -17.79
C HIS A 67 -2.52 7.84 -18.50
N TYR A 68 -3.30 7.32 -19.44
CA TYR A 68 -2.97 6.18 -20.27
C TYR A 68 -2.03 6.61 -21.39
N SER A 69 -0.82 6.03 -21.45
CA SER A 69 0.17 6.38 -22.47
C SER A 69 0.99 5.16 -22.90
N LYS A 70 1.47 5.21 -24.15
CA LYS A 70 2.47 4.26 -24.69
C LYS A 70 3.91 4.72 -24.46
N THR A 71 4.10 5.94 -23.95
CA THR A 71 5.39 6.51 -23.57
C THR A 71 5.39 6.82 -22.09
N ALA A 72 6.59 7.00 -21.51
CA ALA A 72 6.71 7.40 -20.13
C ALA A 72 6.19 8.83 -19.93
N ILE A 73 5.64 9.10 -18.74
CA ILE A 73 5.15 10.42 -18.35
C ILE A 73 6.04 10.97 -17.24
N GLU A 74 6.62 12.14 -17.49
CA GLU A 74 7.39 12.87 -16.49
C GLU A 74 6.49 13.36 -15.34
N GLY A 75 7.01 13.31 -14.11
CA GLY A 75 6.27 13.73 -12.92
C GLY A 75 5.14 12.77 -12.50
N ALA A 76 4.99 11.62 -13.16
CA ALA A 76 4.09 10.57 -12.69
C ALA A 76 4.57 10.02 -11.34
N ILE A 77 3.63 9.98 -10.38
CA ILE A 77 3.88 9.49 -9.02
C ILE A 77 3.54 8.01 -8.87
N GLY A 78 2.85 7.43 -9.85
CA GLY A 78 2.55 6.00 -9.89
C GLY A 78 2.41 5.48 -11.31
N ARG A 79 2.56 4.17 -11.47
CA ARG A 79 2.33 3.48 -12.75
C ARG A 79 1.71 2.13 -12.48
N TRP A 80 0.75 1.72 -13.29
CA TRP A 80 0.40 0.32 -13.41
C TRP A 80 0.44 -0.16 -14.86
N THR A 81 0.77 -1.43 -15.03
CA THR A 81 0.76 -2.13 -16.31
C THR A 81 -0.22 -3.31 -16.20
N PRO A 82 -0.93 -3.67 -17.28
CA PRO A 82 -1.87 -4.78 -17.23
C PRO A 82 -1.12 -6.11 -17.01
N GLY A 83 -1.79 -7.09 -16.40
CA GLY A 83 -1.25 -8.44 -16.28
C GLY A 83 -1.00 -9.09 -17.65
N LYS A 84 -0.25 -10.19 -17.68
CA LYS A 84 0.18 -10.86 -18.93
C LYS A 84 -0.98 -11.20 -19.88
N ASP A 85 -2.14 -11.56 -19.33
CA ASP A 85 -3.34 -11.95 -20.09
C ASP A 85 -4.32 -10.78 -20.31
N LYS A 86 -3.90 -9.55 -20.02
CA LYS A 86 -4.74 -8.35 -20.10
C LYS A 86 -4.07 -7.30 -20.98
N LYS A 87 -4.91 -6.45 -21.57
CA LYS A 87 -4.46 -5.33 -22.40
C LYS A 87 -5.33 -4.11 -22.09
N ILE A 88 -4.71 -2.95 -22.02
CA ILE A 88 -5.44 -1.68 -21.93
C ILE A 88 -6.20 -1.48 -23.25
N ALA A 89 -7.51 -1.25 -23.16
CA ALA A 89 -8.34 -1.03 -24.33
C ALA A 89 -7.86 0.19 -25.14
N GLY A 90 -7.80 0.07 -26.46
CA GLY A 90 -7.20 1.10 -27.33
C GLY A 90 -7.82 2.50 -27.16
N PHE A 91 -9.13 2.58 -26.94
CA PHE A 91 -9.84 3.85 -26.74
C PHE A 91 -9.38 4.60 -25.49
N LYS A 92 -8.83 3.92 -24.47
CA LYS A 92 -8.34 4.55 -23.24
C LYS A 92 -7.15 5.47 -23.49
N PHE A 93 -6.41 5.30 -24.60
CA PHE A 93 -5.29 6.15 -24.97
C PHE A 93 -5.71 7.40 -25.76
N THR A 94 -6.90 7.39 -26.36
CA THR A 94 -7.35 8.47 -27.26
C THR A 94 -8.48 9.28 -26.66
N GLN A 95 -9.41 8.64 -25.95
CA GLN A 95 -10.53 9.32 -25.31
C GLN A 95 -10.04 10.27 -24.21
N ASN A 96 -10.50 11.52 -24.25
CA ASN A 96 -10.10 12.59 -23.33
C ASN A 96 -8.57 12.75 -23.23
N HIS A 97 -7.87 12.59 -24.35
CA HIS A 97 -6.40 12.62 -24.41
C HIS A 97 -5.74 11.61 -23.46
N GLY A 98 -6.38 10.45 -23.29
CA GLY A 98 -5.89 9.41 -22.42
C GLY A 98 -6.05 9.70 -20.94
N LYS A 99 -6.85 10.69 -20.54
CA LYS A 99 -7.00 11.10 -19.15
C LYS A 99 -8.34 10.69 -18.54
N VAL A 100 -8.27 10.20 -17.30
CA VAL A 100 -9.44 9.92 -16.45
C VAL A 100 -9.19 10.55 -15.08
N ILE A 101 -10.03 11.49 -14.67
CA ILE A 101 -9.96 12.10 -13.34
C ILE A 101 -10.48 11.07 -12.33
N LEU A 102 -9.64 10.69 -11.37
CA LEU A 102 -10.03 9.80 -10.28
C LEU A 102 -10.74 10.59 -9.17
N ILE A 103 -10.12 11.69 -8.74
CA ILE A 103 -10.62 12.52 -7.65
C ILE A 103 -10.08 13.94 -7.74
N GLY A 104 -10.89 14.92 -7.34
CA GLY A 104 -10.52 16.35 -7.27
C GLY A 104 -10.36 16.86 -5.84
N ASN A 105 -10.26 18.17 -5.67
CA ASN A 105 -10.17 18.87 -4.37
C ASN A 105 -9.04 18.38 -3.45
N CYS A 106 -7.93 17.90 -4.03
CA CYS A 106 -6.83 17.28 -3.28
C CYS A 106 -5.90 18.28 -2.58
N SER A 107 -6.02 19.57 -2.87
CA SER A 107 -5.21 20.64 -2.23
C SER A 107 -5.78 21.15 -0.91
N GLY A 108 -7.05 20.85 -0.59
CA GLY A 108 -7.80 21.49 0.50
C GLY A 108 -7.57 20.90 1.90
N GLY A 109 -6.45 21.21 2.56
CA GLY A 109 -6.24 20.92 3.98
C GLY A 109 -6.40 19.43 4.35
N VAL A 110 -7.01 19.13 5.50
CA VAL A 110 -7.23 17.73 5.96
C VAL A 110 -8.08 16.93 4.97
N ALA A 111 -9.18 17.51 4.48
CA ALA A 111 -10.08 16.84 3.53
C ALA A 111 -9.38 16.54 2.19
N GLY A 112 -8.59 17.48 1.67
CA GLY A 112 -7.82 17.31 0.45
C GLY A 112 -6.74 16.26 0.57
N ARG A 113 -6.03 16.19 1.70
CA ARG A 113 -5.08 15.10 1.97
C ARG A 113 -5.76 13.73 1.98
N LYS A 114 -6.95 13.63 2.57
CA LYS A 114 -7.75 12.39 2.55
C LYS A 114 -8.22 12.03 1.15
N ALA A 115 -8.65 13.02 0.36
CA ALA A 115 -9.02 12.83 -1.05
C ALA A 115 -7.82 12.34 -1.88
N TYR A 116 -6.63 12.90 -1.67
CA TYR A 116 -5.41 12.46 -2.35
C TYR A 116 -5.09 10.98 -2.04
N CYS A 117 -5.16 10.58 -0.76
CA CYS A 117 -4.97 9.18 -0.36
C CYS A 117 -6.05 8.27 -0.97
N ALA A 118 -7.30 8.72 -1.03
CA ALA A 118 -8.39 7.96 -1.64
C ALA A 118 -8.21 7.79 -3.16
N GLY A 119 -7.68 8.79 -3.86
CA GLY A 119 -7.34 8.70 -5.29
C GLY A 119 -6.26 7.66 -5.57
N TRP A 120 -5.23 7.58 -4.72
CA TRP A 120 -4.24 6.52 -4.76
C TRP A 120 -4.87 5.12 -4.63
N ASN A 121 -5.80 4.94 -3.69
CA ASN A 121 -6.51 3.67 -3.55
C ASN A 121 -7.33 3.31 -4.80
N GLN A 122 -8.00 4.30 -5.41
CA GLN A 122 -8.72 4.09 -6.68
C GLN A 122 -7.77 3.65 -7.80
N PHE A 123 -6.59 4.28 -7.90
CA PHE A 123 -5.56 3.91 -8.86
C PHE A 123 -5.07 2.46 -8.66
N VAL A 124 -4.78 2.07 -7.42
CA VAL A 124 -4.38 0.68 -7.11
C VAL A 124 -5.51 -0.31 -7.41
N LYS A 125 -6.77 0.09 -7.17
CA LYS A 125 -7.94 -0.71 -7.55
C LYS A 125 -8.03 -0.92 -9.07
N SER A 126 -7.80 0.12 -9.87
CA SER A 126 -7.73 0.01 -11.34
C SER A 126 -6.67 -1.00 -11.77
N ALA A 127 -5.48 -0.95 -11.16
CA ALA A 127 -4.41 -1.91 -11.42
C ALA A 127 -4.84 -3.35 -11.06
N LYS A 128 -5.45 -3.55 -9.88
CA LYS A 128 -5.97 -4.86 -9.43
C LYS A 128 -7.02 -5.44 -10.38
N LEU A 129 -7.98 -4.61 -10.82
CA LEU A 129 -9.02 -5.03 -11.78
C LEU A 129 -8.43 -5.51 -13.11
N ASN A 130 -7.28 -4.97 -13.51
CA ASN A 130 -6.54 -5.36 -14.69
C ASN A 130 -5.48 -6.45 -14.44
N LYS A 131 -5.52 -7.09 -13.26
CA LYS A 131 -4.54 -8.10 -12.82
C LYS A 131 -3.09 -7.62 -12.98
N GLY A 132 -2.90 -6.33 -12.76
CA GLY A 132 -1.67 -5.63 -13.07
C GLY A 132 -0.64 -5.68 -11.97
N GLU A 133 0.51 -5.10 -12.29
CA GLU A 133 1.52 -4.68 -11.33
C GLU A 133 1.46 -3.16 -11.15
N ILE A 134 1.79 -2.70 -9.95
CA ILE A 134 1.90 -1.28 -9.61
C ILE A 134 3.33 -0.93 -9.26
N MET A 135 3.72 0.30 -9.59
CA MET A 135 4.96 0.92 -9.19
C MET A 135 4.65 2.31 -8.61
N PHE A 136 5.39 2.68 -7.57
CA PHE A 136 5.20 3.90 -6.81
C PHE A 136 6.44 4.80 -6.92
N TRP A 137 6.25 6.11 -6.96
CA TRP A 137 7.30 7.10 -6.80
C TRP A 137 6.86 8.24 -5.92
N GLU A 138 7.83 8.87 -5.26
CA GLU A 138 7.59 10.11 -4.57
C GLU A 138 7.46 11.27 -5.57
N PRO A 139 6.69 12.32 -5.24
CA PRO A 139 6.70 13.54 -6.01
C PRO A 139 8.14 14.07 -6.16
N LEU A 140 8.50 14.50 -7.38
CA LEU A 140 9.81 15.12 -7.62
C LEU A 140 9.94 16.42 -6.81
N GLU A 141 11.19 16.77 -6.47
CA GLU A 141 11.47 18.02 -5.77
C GLU A 141 10.95 19.23 -6.57
N GLY A 142 10.28 20.15 -5.88
CA GLY A 142 9.64 21.32 -6.51
C GLY A 142 8.31 21.04 -7.22
N VAL A 143 7.91 19.78 -7.41
CA VAL A 143 6.60 19.42 -7.96
C VAL A 143 5.57 19.36 -6.84
N LYS A 144 4.42 20.00 -7.06
CA LYS A 144 3.29 19.95 -6.11
C LYS A 144 2.78 18.51 -6.02
N GLY A 145 2.59 18.01 -4.81
CA GLY A 145 2.12 16.65 -4.54
C GLY A 145 2.26 16.35 -3.05
N LEU A 146 1.55 15.33 -2.56
CA LEU A 146 1.65 14.93 -1.17
C LEU A 146 2.51 13.68 -1.07
N PRO A 147 3.57 13.67 -0.25
CA PRO A 147 4.30 12.45 0.03
C PRO A 147 3.41 11.49 0.82
N VAL A 148 3.28 10.26 0.33
CA VAL A 148 2.44 9.21 0.92
C VAL A 148 3.19 7.90 0.99
N ASP A 149 2.80 7.05 1.94
CA ASP A 149 3.13 5.63 1.92
C ASP A 149 1.93 4.83 1.43
N VAL A 150 2.16 3.92 0.49
CA VAL A 150 1.13 3.00 -0.02
C VAL A 150 1.39 1.60 0.54
N TRP A 151 0.42 1.06 1.26
CA TRP A 151 0.48 -0.24 1.90
C TRP A 151 -0.49 -1.20 1.25
N LEU A 152 -0.03 -2.43 1.01
CA LEU A 152 -0.83 -3.54 0.51
C LEU A 152 -1.03 -4.57 1.61
N TYR A 153 -2.23 -5.13 1.66
CA TYR A 153 -2.57 -6.23 2.55
C TYR A 153 -2.76 -7.53 1.76
N THR A 154 -2.22 -8.64 2.25
CA THR A 154 -2.41 -9.99 1.73
C THR A 154 -2.83 -10.96 2.84
N ASP A 155 -3.43 -12.09 2.50
CA ASP A 155 -3.76 -13.17 3.43
C ASP A 155 -2.56 -14.04 3.84
N ASP A 156 -1.36 -13.67 3.40
CA ASP A 156 -0.14 -14.36 3.79
C ASP A 156 0.21 -14.08 5.26
N ASN A 157 -0.19 -15.02 6.11
CA ASN A 157 0.05 -14.95 7.55
C ASN A 157 1.51 -15.26 7.93
N ARG A 158 2.46 -15.40 7.00
CA ARG A 158 3.87 -15.48 7.40
C ARG A 158 4.30 -14.15 8.04
N PRO A 159 5.10 -14.17 9.14
CA PRO A 159 5.53 -12.94 9.81
C PRO A 159 6.18 -11.94 8.84
N GLY A 160 5.61 -10.73 8.77
CA GLY A 160 6.08 -9.65 7.90
C GLY A 160 5.70 -9.75 6.42
N PHE A 161 4.80 -10.66 6.04
CA PHE A 161 4.30 -10.75 4.66
C PHE A 161 2.89 -10.17 4.51
N GLN A 162 2.11 -10.11 5.59
CA GLN A 162 0.70 -9.73 5.54
C GLN A 162 0.49 -8.26 5.15
N SER A 163 1.29 -7.35 5.71
CA SER A 163 1.25 -5.92 5.41
C SER A 163 2.57 -5.51 4.78
N MET A 164 2.51 -4.99 3.55
CA MET A 164 3.70 -4.64 2.76
C MET A 164 3.61 -3.18 2.31
N LYS A 165 4.63 -2.39 2.66
CA LYS A 165 4.80 -1.05 2.09
C LYS A 165 5.37 -1.14 0.68
N LEU A 166 4.83 -0.37 -0.25
CA LEU A 166 5.42 -0.24 -1.59
C LEU A 166 6.76 0.49 -1.50
N GLU A 167 7.77 -0.08 -2.14
CA GLU A 167 9.07 0.55 -2.31
C GLU A 167 9.09 1.36 -3.62
N THR A 168 9.73 2.53 -3.59
CA THR A 168 9.86 3.39 -4.75
C THR A 168 10.52 2.67 -5.92
N GLY A 169 9.89 2.73 -7.09
CA GLY A 169 10.42 2.17 -8.32
C GLY A 169 10.39 0.64 -8.39
N VAL A 170 9.78 -0.06 -7.43
CA VAL A 170 9.68 -1.52 -7.43
C VAL A 170 8.28 -1.92 -7.90
N ALA A 171 8.23 -2.76 -8.93
CA ALA A 171 6.97 -3.31 -9.43
C ALA A 171 6.44 -4.38 -8.47
N VAL A 172 5.15 -4.31 -8.11
CA VAL A 172 4.48 -5.28 -7.25
C VAL A 172 3.19 -5.75 -7.91
N THR A 173 3.05 -7.07 -8.09
CA THR A 173 1.83 -7.70 -8.59
C THR A 173 0.72 -7.68 -7.54
N LEU A 174 -0.51 -7.38 -7.96
CA LEU A 174 -1.64 -7.21 -7.04
C LEU A 174 -2.51 -8.46 -6.87
N ASP A 175 -2.23 -9.57 -7.55
CA ASP A 175 -3.09 -10.76 -7.60
C ASP A 175 -3.51 -11.32 -6.25
N LYS A 176 -2.58 -11.37 -5.28
CA LYS A 176 -2.83 -11.90 -3.91
C LYS A 176 -3.20 -10.84 -2.88
N MET A 177 -3.33 -9.58 -3.30
CA MET A 177 -3.68 -8.50 -2.39
C MET A 177 -5.18 -8.49 -2.14
N GLN A 178 -5.58 -8.23 -0.89
CA GLN A 178 -6.96 -8.12 -0.43
C GLN A 178 -7.37 -6.69 -0.10
N GLY A 179 -6.40 -5.78 0.07
CA GLY A 179 -6.68 -4.37 0.34
C GLY A 179 -5.47 -3.48 0.10
N VAL A 180 -5.75 -2.18 0.06
CA VAL A 180 -4.75 -1.11 0.00
C VAL A 180 -5.11 -0.02 1.00
N ALA A 181 -4.08 0.57 1.62
CA ALA A 181 -4.18 1.74 2.45
C ALA A 181 -3.11 2.74 1.99
N THR A 182 -3.51 4.01 1.86
CA THR A 182 -2.62 5.11 1.54
C THR A 182 -2.65 6.07 2.71
N LEU A 183 -1.47 6.36 3.27
CA LEU A 183 -1.29 7.18 4.45
C LEU A 183 -0.31 8.32 4.12
N PRO A 184 -0.34 9.44 4.86
CA PRO A 184 0.76 10.41 4.82
C PRO A 184 2.10 9.71 5.04
N LYS A 185 3.14 10.16 4.34
CA LYS A 185 4.48 9.55 4.45
C LYS A 185 4.97 9.51 5.89
N ASP A 186 5.68 8.43 6.23
CA ASP A 186 6.25 8.14 7.53
C ASP A 186 5.20 7.97 8.64
N SER A 187 3.94 7.70 8.27
CA SER A 187 2.91 7.32 9.23
C SER A 187 3.19 5.91 9.77
N ASP A 188 3.25 5.77 11.09
CA ASP A 188 3.32 4.47 11.73
C ASP A 188 2.14 3.59 11.30
N PHE A 189 2.44 2.39 10.82
CA PHE A 189 1.44 1.42 10.40
C PHE A 189 1.93 0.00 10.67
N TYR A 190 1.26 -0.99 10.10
CA TYR A 190 1.53 -2.40 10.37
C TYR A 190 2.73 -2.90 9.55
N GLU A 191 3.93 -2.86 10.13
CA GLU A 191 5.13 -3.51 9.55
C GLU A 191 5.56 -4.70 10.39
N GLY A 192 5.78 -5.86 9.78
CA GLY A 192 6.29 -7.03 10.49
C GLY A 192 5.29 -7.74 11.42
N VAL A 193 4.06 -7.24 11.53
CA VAL A 193 3.03 -7.73 12.46
C VAL A 193 1.83 -8.33 11.73
N GLN A 194 1.18 -9.29 12.38
CA GLN A 194 -0.09 -9.84 11.94
C GLN A 194 -1.25 -9.03 12.53
N ILE A 195 -2.26 -8.78 11.73
CA ILE A 195 -3.44 -8.02 12.09
C ILE A 195 -4.65 -8.52 11.30
N ASP A 196 -5.85 -8.34 11.86
CA ASP A 196 -7.09 -8.61 11.14
C ASP A 196 -7.31 -7.57 10.01
N LEU A 197 -7.85 -8.01 8.87
CA LEU A 197 -8.09 -7.17 7.70
C LEU A 197 -9.02 -5.99 8.02
N PHE A 198 -10.11 -6.21 8.77
CA PHE A 198 -11.06 -5.12 9.04
C PHE A 198 -10.46 -4.08 9.98
N LYS A 199 -9.68 -4.52 10.97
CA LYS A 199 -8.90 -3.59 11.80
C LYS A 199 -7.87 -2.83 10.98
N TRP A 200 -7.15 -3.52 10.09
CA TRP A 200 -6.16 -2.89 9.20
C TRP A 200 -6.80 -1.82 8.30
N LEU A 201 -7.98 -2.10 7.75
CA LEU A 201 -8.74 -1.14 6.95
C LEU A 201 -9.23 0.04 7.80
N ASP A 202 -9.80 -0.21 8.99
CA ASP A 202 -10.29 0.88 9.84
C ASP A 202 -9.17 1.85 10.25
N ASP A 203 -8.01 1.31 10.65
CA ASP A 203 -6.84 2.11 10.98
C ASP A 203 -6.25 2.84 9.76
N GLY A 204 -6.27 2.21 8.58
CA GLY A 204 -5.86 2.85 7.33
C GLY A 204 -6.77 4.03 6.95
N ASN A 205 -8.09 3.87 7.12
CA ASN A 205 -9.08 4.91 6.83
C ASN A 205 -9.08 6.06 7.86
N SER A 206 -8.71 5.79 9.12
CA SER A 206 -8.61 6.83 10.15
C SER A 206 -7.41 7.75 9.93
N LYS A 207 -6.27 7.21 9.46
CA LYS A 207 -5.02 7.96 9.22
C LYS A 207 -4.94 8.56 7.81
N GLY A 208 -5.57 7.94 6.82
CA GLY A 208 -5.56 8.38 5.44
C GLY A 208 -6.79 7.87 4.70
N ALA A 209 -6.60 6.89 3.82
CA ALA A 209 -7.69 6.17 3.18
C ALA A 209 -7.32 4.69 3.00
N SER A 210 -8.31 3.81 3.05
CA SER A 210 -8.13 2.40 2.69
C SER A 210 -9.33 1.85 1.94
N ILE A 211 -9.11 0.81 1.14
CA ILE A 211 -10.18 0.03 0.51
C ILE A 211 -9.85 -1.46 0.55
N LYS A 212 -10.90 -2.27 0.62
CA LYS A 212 -10.84 -3.71 0.31
C LYS A 212 -10.99 -3.90 -1.20
N PHE A 213 -10.29 -4.87 -1.76
CA PHE A 213 -10.45 -5.28 -3.16
C PHE A 213 -11.65 -6.20 -3.38
#